data_AF-J9ERU2-F1
#
_entry.id   AF-J9ERU2-F1
#
_cell.length_a   1.000
_cell.length_b   1.000
_cell.length_c   1.000
_cell.angle_alpha   90.00
_cell.angle_beta   90.00
_cell.angle_gamma   90.00
#
_symmetry.space_group_name_H-M   'P 1'
#
loop_
_entity.id
_entity.type
_entity.pdbx_description
1 polymer ?
#
loop_
_entity_poly.entity_id
_entity_poly.type
_entity_poly.pdbx_seq_one_letter_code
_entity_poly.pdbx_strand_id
1 'polypeptide(L)'
;VRLTISGILIDVYRLWFGFRTVSISEDQTFINGKPFYCHGFGMHEDFELHGRGYNPVVMTKDLNMLEWMSGNCYRTSHYPYSEEMAFEADRRGIAVITETPAVGLRQVGN
;
A
#
# COMPACT_ATOMS: atom_id res chain seq x y z
N VAL A 1 9.07 -13.62 14.64
CA VAL A 1 10.09 -14.70 14.69
C VAL A 1 11.06 -14.41 15.83
N ARG A 2 11.57 -15.44 16.53
CA ARG A 2 12.58 -15.29 17.59
C ARG A 2 13.84 -16.07 17.21
N LEU A 3 15.01 -15.48 17.40
CA LEU A 3 16.31 -16.13 17.24
C LEU A 3 16.90 -16.43 18.62
N THR A 4 17.25 -17.70 18.87
CA THR A 4 17.86 -18.14 20.13
C THR A 4 19.14 -18.93 19.89
N ILE A 5 20.20 -18.64 20.65
CA ILE A 5 21.46 -19.40 20.65
C ILE A 5 21.67 -19.96 22.06
N SER A 6 21.80 -21.28 22.17
CA SER A 6 21.99 -21.97 23.46
C SER A 6 20.93 -21.60 24.52
N GLY A 7 19.68 -21.43 24.09
CA GLY A 7 18.57 -21.04 24.97
C GLY A 7 18.51 -19.55 25.32
N ILE A 8 19.47 -18.74 24.88
CA ILE A 8 19.49 -17.29 25.08
C ILE A 8 18.80 -16.62 23.90
N LEU A 9 17.87 -15.70 24.20
CA LEU A 9 17.21 -14.88 23.19
C LEU A 9 18.19 -13.85 22.63
N ILE A 10 18.41 -13.89 21.31
CA ILE A 10 19.33 -12.98 20.61
C ILE A 10 18.57 -11.88 19.89
N ASP A 11 17.46 -12.22 19.23
CA ASP A 11 16.68 -11.26 18.45
C ASP A 11 15.20 -11.65 18.38
N VAL A 12 14.35 -10.64 18.18
CA VAL A 12 12.91 -10.80 17.95
C VAL A 12 12.42 -9.86 16.86
N TYR A 13 11.97 -10.45 15.76
CA TYR A 13 11.26 -9.75 14.70
C TYR A 13 9.74 -9.85 14.89
N ARG A 14 9.03 -8.72 14.83
CA ARG A 14 7.57 -8.62 14.92
C ARG A 14 7.03 -7.84 13.73
N LEU A 15 5.96 -8.32 13.13
CA LEU A 15 5.25 -7.65 12.05
C LEU A 15 3.75 -7.86 12.23
N TRP A 16 2.98 -6.82 11.94
CA TRP A 16 1.53 -6.90 11.85
C TRP A 16 1.14 -7.48 10.49
N PHE A 17 0.10 -8.32 10.44
CA PHE A 17 -0.41 -8.88 9.20
C PHE A 17 -1.91 -9.16 9.33
N GLY A 18 -2.60 -9.28 8.19
CA GLY A 18 -4.04 -9.57 8.13
C GLY A 18 -4.34 -10.80 7.28
N PHE A 19 -5.22 -11.68 7.77
CA PHE A 19 -5.72 -12.81 6.99
C PHE A 19 -6.73 -12.32 5.95
N ARG A 20 -6.42 -12.54 4.67
CA ARG A 20 -7.29 -12.19 3.55
C ARG A 20 -7.03 -13.10 2.36
N THR A 21 -8.06 -13.38 1.56
CA THR A 21 -7.92 -13.97 0.23
C THR A 21 -8.22 -12.93 -0.83
N VAL A 22 -7.46 -12.95 -1.91
CA VAL A 22 -7.70 -12.14 -3.11
C VAL A 22 -7.79 -13.09 -4.29
N SER A 23 -8.85 -12.98 -5.08
CA SER A 23 -9.04 -13.77 -6.30
C SER A 23 -9.60 -12.89 -7.40
N ILE A 24 -9.34 -13.28 -8.66
CA ILE A 24 -9.71 -12.50 -9.85
C ILE A 24 -10.39 -13.47 -10.84
N SER A 25 -11.55 -13.07 -11.38
CA SER A 25 -12.16 -13.65 -12.59
C SER A 25 -11.84 -12.80 -13.81
N GLU A 26 -12.40 -13.13 -14.97
CA GLU A 26 -12.22 -12.31 -16.19
C GLU A 26 -12.66 -10.85 -16.02
N ASP A 27 -13.67 -10.60 -15.18
CA ASP A 27 -14.37 -9.31 -15.06
C ASP A 27 -14.45 -8.77 -13.62
N GLN A 28 -14.05 -9.53 -12.60
CA GLN A 28 -14.29 -9.18 -11.21
C GLN A 28 -13.12 -9.55 -10.29
N THR A 29 -12.73 -8.62 -9.43
CA THR A 29 -11.84 -8.89 -8.29
C THR A 29 -12.66 -9.22 -7.05
N PHE A 30 -12.17 -10.13 -6.22
CA PHE A 30 -12.81 -10.53 -4.98
C PHE A 30 -11.85 -10.41 -3.81
N ILE A 31 -12.35 -9.97 -2.66
CA ILE A 31 -11.64 -10.01 -1.38
C ILE A 31 -12.50 -10.83 -0.41
N ASN A 32 -11.92 -11.89 0.18
CA ASN A 32 -12.63 -12.80 1.08
C ASN A 32 -13.93 -13.38 0.45
N GLY A 33 -13.87 -13.70 -0.84
CA GLY A 33 -14.99 -14.25 -1.61
C GLY A 33 -16.09 -13.25 -1.96
N LYS A 34 -15.97 -11.97 -1.58
CA LYS A 34 -16.94 -10.92 -1.91
C LYS A 34 -16.44 -10.08 -3.08
N PRO A 35 -17.32 -9.70 -4.04
CA PRO A 35 -16.97 -8.78 -5.10
C PRO A 35 -16.37 -7.49 -4.52
N PHE A 36 -15.21 -7.10 -5.03
CA PHE A 36 -14.49 -5.90 -4.64
C PHE A 36 -14.38 -4.97 -5.85
N TYR A 37 -14.89 -3.76 -5.68
CA TYR A 37 -14.72 -2.67 -6.64
C TYR A 37 -13.76 -1.64 -6.05
N CYS A 38 -12.60 -1.46 -6.69
CA CYS A 38 -11.60 -0.46 -6.29
C CYS A 38 -12.14 0.93 -6.63
N HIS A 39 -12.53 1.67 -5.60
CA HIS A 39 -12.96 3.06 -5.70
C HIS A 39 -11.90 3.94 -5.05
N GLY A 40 -11.21 4.76 -5.83
CA GLY A 40 -10.17 5.65 -5.34
C GLY A 40 -9.25 6.17 -6.44
N PHE A 41 -7.97 6.37 -6.12
CA PHE A 41 -7.09 7.20 -6.92
C PHE A 41 -5.71 6.57 -7.17
N GLY A 42 -5.07 6.97 -8.27
CA GLY A 42 -3.62 7.00 -8.33
C GLY A 42 -3.16 8.17 -7.47
N MET A 43 -2.44 7.90 -6.39
CA MET A 43 -1.92 8.95 -5.50
C MET A 43 -0.50 9.33 -5.92
N HIS A 44 0.15 10.22 -5.17
CA HIS A 44 1.58 10.52 -5.26
C HIS A 44 2.09 10.89 -3.85
N GLU A 45 3.30 10.48 -3.48
CA GLU A 45 4.00 11.09 -2.34
C GLU A 45 4.57 12.42 -2.80
N ASP A 46 3.75 13.47 -2.71
CA ASP A 46 4.15 14.83 -3.04
C ASP A 46 3.39 15.82 -2.15
N PHE A 47 4.11 16.81 -1.63
CA PHE A 47 3.51 17.87 -0.83
C PHE A 47 4.27 19.18 -0.96
N GLU A 48 3.55 20.28 -0.77
CA GLU A 48 4.11 21.63 -0.85
C GLU A 48 5.36 21.76 0.05
N LEU A 49 6.44 22.30 -0.53
CA LEU A 49 7.78 22.48 0.06
C LEU A 49 8.54 21.18 0.40
N HIS A 50 7.85 20.10 0.77
CA HIS A 50 8.45 18.84 1.21
C HIS A 50 8.78 17.90 0.04
N GLY A 51 8.15 18.13 -1.12
CA GLY A 51 8.21 17.21 -2.25
C GLY A 51 7.80 15.82 -1.79
N ARG A 52 8.68 14.83 -2.02
CA ARG A 52 8.44 13.42 -1.66
C ARG A 52 8.85 13.03 -0.25
N GLY A 53 9.26 14.00 0.58
CA GLY A 53 9.68 13.73 1.95
C GLY A 53 8.52 13.17 2.78
N TYR A 54 8.74 12.00 3.40
CA TYR A 54 7.72 11.39 4.28
C TYR A 54 7.30 12.35 5.38
N ASN A 55 5.98 12.52 5.54
CA ASN A 55 5.38 13.31 6.60
C ASN A 55 4.10 12.61 7.09
N PRO A 56 4.05 12.13 8.36
CA PRO A 56 2.91 11.38 8.87
C PRO A 56 1.62 12.20 8.91
N VAL A 57 1.71 13.54 9.03
CA VAL A 57 0.55 14.44 9.04
C VAL A 57 -0.07 14.52 7.65
N VAL A 58 0.76 14.62 6.61
CA VAL A 58 0.31 14.63 5.21
C VAL A 58 -0.32 13.28 4.84
N MET A 59 0.35 12.17 5.16
CA MET A 59 -0.18 10.83 4.96
C MET A 59 -1.56 10.65 5.62
N THR A 60 -1.66 11.03 6.90
CA THR A 60 -2.91 10.94 7.66
C THR A 60 -4.01 11.79 7.04
N LYS A 61 -3.69 13.02 6.62
CA LYS A 61 -4.62 13.92 5.93
C LYS A 61 -5.13 13.29 4.64
N ASP A 62 -4.23 12.79 3.79
CA ASP A 62 -4.59 12.29 2.46
C ASP A 62 -5.43 11.03 2.54
N LEU A 63 -5.13 10.13 3.49
CA LEU A 63 -5.97 8.96 3.76
C LEU A 63 -7.33 9.33 4.35
N ASN A 64 -7.39 10.29 5.27
CA ASN A 64 -8.68 10.78 5.78
C ASN A 64 -9.53 11.36 4.63
N MET A 65 -8.90 12.05 3.67
CA MET A 65 -9.60 12.55 2.48
C MET A 65 -10.08 11.42 1.56
N LEU A 66 -9.25 10.38 1.35
CA LEU A 66 -9.65 9.18 0.60
C LEU A 66 -10.90 8.55 1.22
N GLU A 67 -10.90 8.33 2.54
CA GLU A 67 -12.03 7.76 3.27
C GLU A 67 -13.26 8.68 3.25
N TRP A 68 -13.08 10.00 3.38
CA TRP A 68 -14.17 10.99 3.28
C TRP A 68 -14.88 10.92 1.92
N MET A 69 -14.14 10.63 0.84
CA MET A 69 -14.69 10.40 -0.50
C MET A 69 -15.26 8.98 -0.70
N SER A 70 -15.39 8.19 0.37
CA SER A 70 -15.78 6.77 0.31
C SER A 70 -14.83 5.94 -0.57
N GLY A 71 -13.56 6.31 -0.60
CA GLY A 71 -12.50 5.55 -1.24
C GLY A 71 -12.11 4.33 -0.40
N ASN A 72 -11.81 3.22 -1.07
CA ASN A 72 -11.43 1.95 -0.46
C ASN A 72 -10.11 1.39 -1.02
N CYS A 73 -9.47 2.11 -1.93
CA CYS A 73 -8.35 1.62 -2.73
C CYS A 73 -7.47 2.77 -3.23
N TYR A 74 -6.16 2.58 -3.35
CA TYR A 74 -5.28 3.49 -4.10
C TYR A 74 -4.16 2.75 -4.82
N ARG A 75 -3.55 3.42 -5.80
CA ARG A 75 -2.35 2.95 -6.51
C ARG A 75 -1.14 3.83 -6.20
N THR A 76 0.00 3.21 -5.91
CA THR A 76 1.29 3.91 -5.65
C THR A 76 1.91 4.43 -6.96
N SER A 77 1.22 5.34 -7.63
CA SER A 77 1.64 5.88 -8.93
C SER A 77 2.84 6.81 -8.72
N HIS A 78 4.02 6.58 -9.25
CA HIS A 78 4.47 5.50 -10.12
C HIS A 78 5.71 4.85 -9.54
N TYR A 79 5.69 4.52 -8.25
CA TYR A 79 6.82 3.95 -7.51
C TYR A 79 6.31 3.41 -6.16
N PRO A 80 7.03 2.45 -5.53
CA PRO A 80 6.75 2.07 -4.15
C PRO A 80 6.84 3.28 -3.23
N TYR A 81 5.83 3.47 -2.39
CA TYR A 81 5.81 4.52 -1.37
C TYR A 81 6.54 4.08 -0.10
N SER A 82 6.60 4.98 0.88
CA SER A 82 7.07 4.70 2.24
C SER A 82 6.38 3.46 2.87
N GLU A 83 7.12 2.72 3.71
CA GLU A 83 6.58 1.55 4.41
C GLU A 83 5.45 1.95 5.38
N GLU A 84 5.54 3.15 5.95
CA GLU A 84 4.54 3.74 6.83
C GLU A 84 3.18 3.89 6.14
N MET A 85 3.18 4.24 4.85
CA MET A 85 1.97 4.32 4.04
C MET A 85 1.33 2.93 3.89
N ALA A 86 2.13 1.89 3.63
CA ALA A 86 1.62 0.52 3.58
C ALA A 86 1.07 0.05 4.94
N PHE A 87 1.77 0.35 6.04
CA PHE A 87 1.31 0.01 7.39
C PHE A 87 0.00 0.71 7.75
N GLU A 88 -0.16 1.97 7.39
CA GLU A 88 -1.40 2.70 7.65
C GLU A 88 -2.56 2.19 6.80
N ALA A 89 -2.32 1.83 5.54
CA ALA A 89 -3.32 1.18 4.70
C ALA A 89 -3.78 -0.16 5.28
N ASP A 90 -2.86 -0.98 5.79
CA ASP A 90 -3.19 -2.23 6.49
C ASP A 90 -4.04 -1.97 7.75
N ARG A 91 -3.75 -0.90 8.52
CA ARG A 91 -4.53 -0.54 9.72
C ARG A 91 -5.95 -0.07 9.38
N ARG A 92 -6.11 0.67 8.28
CA ARG A 92 -7.41 1.24 7.84
C ARG A 92 -8.24 0.26 7.00
N GLY A 93 -7.65 -0.83 6.51
CA GLY A 93 -8.32 -1.77 5.63
C GLY A 93 -8.49 -1.25 4.20
N ILE A 94 -7.53 -0.45 3.72
CA ILE A 94 -7.52 0.12 2.38
C ILE A 94 -6.75 -0.80 1.44
N ALA A 95 -7.32 -1.13 0.29
CA ALA A 95 -6.64 -1.93 -0.73
C ALA A 95 -5.56 -1.12 -1.44
N VAL A 96 -4.41 -1.73 -1.72
CA VAL A 96 -3.28 -1.02 -2.36
C VAL A 96 -2.84 -1.77 -3.61
N ILE A 97 -2.80 -1.06 -4.74
CA ILE A 97 -2.12 -1.50 -5.95
C ILE A 97 -0.70 -0.94 -5.90
N THR A 98 0.26 -1.78 -5.53
CA THR A 98 1.68 -1.39 -5.47
C THR A 98 2.31 -1.46 -6.86
N GLU A 99 2.86 -0.35 -7.32
CA GLU A 99 3.45 -0.19 -8.65
C GLU A 99 4.98 0.01 -8.56
N THR A 100 5.74 -0.70 -9.40
CA THR A 100 7.19 -0.47 -9.60
C THR A 100 7.44 0.79 -10.45
N PRO A 101 8.62 1.45 -10.39
CA PRO A 101 8.90 2.66 -11.16
C PRO A 101 9.13 2.49 -12.66
N ALA A 102 8.50 1.48 -13.27
CA ALA A 102 8.54 1.18 -14.70
C ALA A 102 7.64 2.11 -15.52
N VAL A 103 7.70 3.42 -15.26
CA VAL A 103 6.97 4.46 -15.99
C VAL A 103 7.85 5.10 -17.06
N GLY A 104 7.25 5.47 -18.20
CA GLY A 104 7.98 6.14 -19.29
C GLY A 104 8.84 5.21 -20.15
N LEU A 105 8.59 3.90 -20.11
CA LEU A 105 9.24 2.94 -20.99
C LEU A 105 8.93 3.28 -22.45
N ARG A 106 9.99 3.48 -23.24
CA ARG A 106 9.89 3.61 -24.70
C ARG A 106 10.29 2.29 -25.32
N GLN A 107 9.48 1.80 -26.24
CA GLN A 107 9.86 0.67 -27.07
C GLN A 107 11.07 1.10 -27.90
N VAL A 108 12.25 0.56 -27.58
CA VAL A 108 13.39 0.63 -28.50
C VAL A 108 13.05 -0.39 -29.58
N GLY A 109 12.68 0.11 -30.77
CA GLY A 109 12.25 -0.72 -31.89
C GLY A 109 13.34 -1.68 -32.37
N ASN A 110 12.90 -2.76 -33.02
CA ASN A 110 13.72 -3.66 -33.84
C ASN A 110 14.27 -2.95 -35.08
#